data_AF-A0A8S3UNA3-F1
#
_entry.id   AF-A0A8S3UNA3-F1
#
_cell.length_a   1.000
_cell.length_b   1.000
_cell.length_c   1.000
_cell.angle_alpha   90.00
_cell.angle_beta   90.00
_cell.angle_gamma   90.00
#
_symmetry.space_group_name_H-M   'P 1'
#
loop_
_entity.id
_entity.type
_entity.pdbx_description
1 polymer ?
#
loop_
_entity_poly.entity_id
_entity_poly.type
_entity_poly.pdbx_seq_one_letter_code
_entity_poly.pdbx_strand_id
1 'polypeptide(L)'
;MNIPSGTLNINFPDLFLGSCPARVVIGFVDAEAAAGSYITNPFNFEHFNLKNIGLYVNNIPVSGNILQINFDATTGQTIIPAYTKLFQITEKESRDSGNQITREDFAKGYALYCFELEPEFGESAHYLTLLKQGNVRLEAQTTGDVWYNGNSHYRNRMNTNQLKSIFSCDGDLKKRVVGIFASDQIPKNVRELTGFIVNTDPISKPGQHWIAFYVNKQRELECFDSYGNSSDLYSSSIKHFIRRYDKVTFNNKRLQGDKTSVCGQYCVFFLWCRIKERLSIVKIGERFTSDYDLNDRFVFDFVNDKLSQCVMLVEQSQICISKNKC
;
A
#
# COMPACT_ATOMS: atom_id res chain seq x y z
N MET A 1 14.15 2.61 16.54
CA MET A 1 13.83 2.61 17.99
C MET A 1 12.62 1.72 18.23
N ASN A 2 12.50 1.03 19.37
CA ASN A 2 11.41 0.06 19.61
C ASN A 2 10.46 0.51 20.73
N ILE A 3 9.16 0.42 20.49
CA ILE A 3 8.08 0.74 21.44
C ILE A 3 7.41 -0.58 21.89
N PRO A 4 7.38 -0.87 23.20
CA PRO A 4 6.68 -2.05 23.72
C PRO A 4 5.18 -2.03 23.43
N SER A 5 4.61 -3.22 23.27
CA SER A 5 3.17 -3.40 23.14
C SER A 5 2.43 -2.77 24.35
N GLY A 6 1.26 -2.18 24.10
CA GLY A 6 0.44 -1.51 25.12
C GLY A 6 0.85 -0.08 25.45
N THR A 7 1.97 0.40 24.91
CA THR A 7 2.46 1.76 25.16
C THR A 7 1.62 2.78 24.40
N LEU A 8 0.91 3.63 25.15
CA LEU A 8 0.07 4.71 24.59
C LEU A 8 0.78 6.06 24.56
N ASN A 9 1.63 6.33 25.55
CA ASN A 9 2.41 7.56 25.63
C ASN A 9 3.86 7.22 25.27
N ILE A 10 4.33 7.78 24.16
CA ILE A 10 5.65 7.54 23.58
C ILE A 10 6.49 8.78 23.88
N ASN A 11 7.65 8.56 24.49
CA ASN A 11 8.61 9.62 24.78
C ASN A 11 10.01 9.12 24.45
N PHE A 12 10.70 9.83 23.55
CA PHE A 12 12.12 9.63 23.30
C PHE A 12 12.85 10.93 23.65
N PRO A 13 13.52 11.00 24.82
CA PRO A 13 14.12 12.24 25.30
C PRO A 13 15.30 12.69 24.45
N ASP A 14 16.09 11.75 23.91
CA ASP A 14 17.31 12.01 23.16
C ASP A 14 17.24 11.32 21.78
N LEU A 15 16.48 11.91 20.87
CA LEU A 15 16.22 11.34 19.54
C LEU A 15 17.46 11.32 18.64
N PHE A 16 18.36 12.29 18.83
CA PHE A 16 19.63 12.40 18.12
C PHE A 16 20.75 12.66 19.13
N LEU A 17 21.88 11.96 18.99
CA LEU A 17 23.06 12.16 19.82
C LEU A 17 24.01 13.13 19.11
N GLY A 18 24.22 14.32 19.70
CA GLY A 18 25.17 15.31 19.19
C GLY A 18 24.53 16.43 18.36
N SER A 19 24.49 16.28 17.04
CA SER A 19 24.01 17.33 16.12
C SER A 19 22.49 17.29 15.94
N CYS A 20 21.84 18.44 16.07
CA CYS A 20 20.43 18.63 15.74
C CYS A 20 20.25 18.71 14.20
N PRO A 21 19.44 17.84 13.58
CA PRO A 21 19.14 17.94 12.14
C PRO A 21 18.30 19.18 11.81
N ALA A 22 18.39 19.66 10.56
CA ALA A 22 17.54 20.77 10.08
C ALA A 22 16.08 20.33 9.85
N ARG A 23 15.88 19.08 9.42
CA ARG A 23 14.59 18.48 9.11
C ARG A 23 14.54 17.07 9.70
N VAL A 24 13.37 16.65 10.19
CA VAL A 24 13.14 15.32 10.76
C VAL A 24 11.87 14.73 10.17
N VAL A 25 11.98 13.51 9.64
CA VAL A 25 10.85 12.71 9.16
C VAL A 25 10.69 11.49 10.05
N ILE A 26 9.48 11.29 10.56
CA ILE A 26 9.13 10.22 11.50
C ILE A 26 8.08 9.33 10.86
N GLY A 27 8.38 8.04 10.76
CA GLY A 27 7.43 6.99 10.40
C GLY A 27 7.33 5.96 11.51
N PHE A 28 6.11 5.53 11.83
CA PHE A 28 5.89 4.39 12.70
C PHE A 28 5.68 3.15 11.85
N VAL A 29 6.34 2.05 12.22
CA VAL A 29 6.32 0.81 11.46
C VAL A 29 6.05 -0.34 12.43
N ASP A 30 5.40 -1.38 11.94
CA ASP A 30 5.24 -2.62 12.70
C ASP A 30 6.61 -3.20 13.10
N ALA A 31 6.74 -3.68 14.34
CA ALA A 31 8.02 -4.15 14.83
C ALA A 31 8.57 -5.39 14.13
N GLU A 32 7.70 -6.28 13.66
CA GLU A 32 8.14 -7.41 12.84
C GLU A 32 8.62 -6.92 11.46
N ALA A 33 7.97 -5.89 10.91
CA ALA A 33 8.37 -5.30 9.63
C ALA A 33 9.74 -4.64 9.73
N ALA A 34 9.97 -3.88 10.82
CA ALA A 34 11.27 -3.28 11.12
C ALA A 34 12.36 -4.32 11.40
N ALA A 35 12.00 -5.49 11.94
CA ALA A 35 12.91 -6.61 12.13
C ALA A 35 13.20 -7.40 10.85
N GLY A 36 12.60 -7.01 9.71
CA GLY A 36 12.81 -7.65 8.41
C GLY A 36 11.99 -8.92 8.21
N SER A 37 10.82 -8.99 8.83
CA SER A 37 9.84 -10.05 8.54
C SER A 37 9.51 -10.09 7.04
N TYR A 38 9.45 -11.30 6.50
CA TYR A 38 9.04 -11.56 5.12
C TYR A 38 7.51 -11.53 4.95
N ILE A 39 6.75 -11.10 5.96
CA ILE A 39 5.28 -11.06 5.95
C ILE A 39 4.78 -9.62 6.02
N THR A 40 5.49 -8.76 6.75
CA THR A 40 5.07 -7.38 7.05
C THR A 40 5.92 -6.37 6.26
N ASN A 41 5.30 -5.26 5.85
CA ASN A 41 5.94 -4.28 4.96
C ASN A 41 6.63 -3.16 5.76
N PRO A 42 7.96 -2.99 5.69
CA PRO A 42 8.67 -1.94 6.43
C PRO A 42 8.39 -0.52 5.91
N PHE A 43 7.77 -0.39 4.74
CA PHE A 43 7.34 0.88 4.14
C PHE A 43 5.86 1.19 4.38
N ASN A 44 5.16 0.34 5.15
CA ASN A 44 3.83 0.64 5.65
C ASN A 44 3.97 1.49 6.93
N PHE A 45 4.01 2.81 6.75
CA PHE A 45 4.07 3.78 7.83
C PHE A 45 2.70 3.93 8.51
N GLU A 46 2.33 2.93 9.30
CA GLU A 46 1.06 2.87 10.01
C GLU A 46 0.92 4.06 10.97
N HIS A 47 -0.28 4.64 11.01
CA HIS A 47 -0.52 5.77 11.91
C HIS A 47 -0.80 5.33 13.36
N PHE A 48 -1.02 4.04 13.63
CA PHE A 48 -1.30 3.48 14.97
C PHE A 48 -2.31 4.29 15.80
N ASN A 49 -3.33 4.86 15.15
CA ASN A 49 -4.31 5.77 15.76
C ASN A 49 -3.68 6.88 16.63
N LEU A 50 -2.59 7.46 16.12
CA LEU A 50 -1.92 8.60 16.73
C LEU A 50 -2.91 9.76 16.93
N LYS A 51 -2.99 10.25 18.17
CA LYS A 51 -3.78 11.43 18.56
C LYS A 51 -2.97 12.70 18.49
N ASN A 52 -1.72 12.63 18.91
CA ASN A 52 -0.84 13.77 18.87
C ASN A 52 0.63 13.36 18.73
N ILE A 53 1.40 14.26 18.12
CA ILE A 53 2.84 14.15 17.98
C ILE A 53 3.48 15.53 18.04
N GLY A 54 4.55 15.64 18.81
CA GLY A 54 5.32 16.85 18.98
C GLY A 54 6.80 16.52 19.00
N LEU A 55 7.58 17.36 18.32
CA LEU A 55 9.03 17.35 18.40
C LEU A 55 9.47 18.59 19.16
N TYR A 56 10.48 18.47 20.00
CA TYR A 56 10.99 19.57 20.82
C TYR A 56 12.50 19.68 20.62
N VAL A 57 13.00 20.92 20.53
CA VAL A 57 14.43 21.21 20.60
C VAL A 57 14.67 22.00 21.88
N ASN A 58 15.49 21.47 22.78
CA ASN A 58 15.77 22.10 24.08
C ASN A 58 14.49 22.46 24.87
N ASN A 59 13.52 21.54 24.89
CA ASN A 59 12.18 21.69 25.50
C ASN A 59 11.25 22.71 24.84
N ILE A 60 11.61 23.28 23.69
CA ILE A 60 10.75 24.20 22.93
C ILE A 60 10.08 23.42 21.78
N PRO A 61 8.74 23.47 21.64
CA PRO A 61 8.06 22.74 20.57
C PRO A 61 8.41 23.28 19.19
N VAL A 62 8.81 22.37 18.30
CA VAL A 62 9.10 22.62 16.89
C VAL A 62 7.79 22.93 16.16
N SER A 63 7.80 23.94 15.26
CA SER A 63 6.60 24.45 14.58
C SER A 63 5.54 25.08 15.50
N GLY A 64 5.90 25.43 16.73
CA GLY A 64 5.08 26.22 17.67
C GLY A 64 3.93 25.48 18.36
N ASN A 65 3.43 24.38 17.79
CA ASN A 65 2.32 23.60 18.35
C ASN A 65 2.52 22.09 18.15
N ILE A 66 1.98 21.30 19.08
CA ILE A 66 1.85 19.85 18.96
C ILE A 66 0.81 19.56 17.87
N LEU A 67 1.14 18.67 16.92
CA LEU A 67 0.19 18.24 15.89
C LEU A 67 -0.88 17.36 16.54
N GLN A 68 -2.13 17.82 16.52
CA GLN A 68 -3.30 17.04 16.93
C GLN A 68 -3.93 16.38 15.69
N ILE A 69 -4.22 15.09 15.78
CA ILE A 69 -4.59 14.27 14.63
C ILE A 69 -5.80 13.41 15.01
N ASN A 70 -6.75 13.32 14.08
CA ASN A 70 -7.88 12.38 14.17
C ASN A 70 -8.08 11.73 12.79
N PHE A 71 -8.04 10.40 12.77
CA PHE A 71 -8.15 9.57 11.57
C PHE A 71 -9.60 9.16 11.25
N ASP A 72 -10.62 9.78 11.87
CA ASP A 72 -12.03 9.48 11.63
C ASP A 72 -12.43 9.66 10.14
N ALA A 73 -12.90 8.57 9.56
CA ALA A 73 -13.34 8.45 8.17
C ALA A 73 -14.60 9.28 7.85
N THR A 74 -15.35 9.72 8.87
CA THR A 74 -16.63 10.42 8.70
C THR A 74 -16.46 11.93 8.57
N THR A 75 -15.43 12.49 9.21
CA THR A 75 -15.20 13.94 9.27
C THR A 75 -13.89 14.39 8.63
N GLY A 76 -12.85 13.53 8.54
CA GLY A 76 -11.66 13.66 7.67
C GLY A 76 -10.82 14.95 7.75
N GLN A 77 -11.14 15.89 8.65
CA GLN A 77 -10.65 17.27 8.56
C GLN A 77 -9.35 17.54 9.32
N THR A 78 -8.87 16.64 10.20
CA THR A 78 -7.73 16.97 11.10
C THR A 78 -6.41 16.28 10.76
N ILE A 79 -6.34 15.46 9.69
CA ILE A 79 -5.04 14.97 9.15
C ILE A 79 -4.34 16.01 8.27
N ILE A 80 -5.07 17.05 7.85
CA ILE A 80 -4.60 18.08 6.90
C ILE A 80 -3.32 18.75 7.39
N PRO A 81 -3.19 19.23 8.65
CA PRO A 81 -1.97 19.90 9.11
C PRO A 81 -0.72 19.01 9.05
N ALA A 82 -0.87 17.71 9.34
CA ALA A 82 0.22 16.74 9.21
C ALA A 82 0.54 16.45 7.74
N TYR A 83 -0.49 16.33 6.89
CA TYR A 83 -0.32 16.09 5.46
C TYR A 83 0.30 17.27 4.70
N THR A 84 -0.06 18.51 5.04
CA THR A 84 0.52 19.71 4.41
C THR A 84 2.02 19.84 4.69
N LYS A 85 2.50 19.35 5.86
CA LYS A 85 3.93 19.33 6.19
C LYS A 85 4.76 18.48 5.22
N LEU A 86 4.17 17.46 4.57
CA LEU A 86 4.85 16.70 3.51
C LEU A 86 5.09 17.55 2.25
N PHE A 87 4.19 18.46 1.90
CA PHE A 87 4.40 19.38 0.78
C PHE A 87 5.45 20.43 1.10
N GLN A 88 5.49 20.90 2.35
CA GLN A 88 6.49 21.84 2.84
C GLN A 88 7.90 21.24 2.76
N ILE A 89 8.10 20.06 3.38
CA ILE A 89 9.44 19.44 3.45
C ILE A 89 9.97 18.93 2.10
N THR A 90 9.07 18.61 1.17
CA THR A 90 9.43 18.20 -0.20
C THR A 90 9.56 19.38 -1.16
N GLU A 91 9.38 20.62 -0.66
CA GLU A 91 9.44 21.85 -1.46
C GLU A 91 8.46 21.83 -2.63
N LYS A 92 7.28 21.26 -2.40
CA LYS A 92 6.18 21.15 -3.37
C LYS A 92 4.98 21.99 -2.97
N GLU A 93 5.03 22.63 -1.81
CA GLU A 93 4.02 23.62 -1.44
C GLU A 93 3.92 24.68 -2.54
N SER A 94 2.69 24.96 -2.97
CA SER A 94 2.39 25.92 -4.05
C SER A 94 3.00 25.61 -5.43
N ARG A 95 3.55 24.42 -5.65
CA ARG A 95 4.00 23.95 -6.97
C ARG A 95 2.95 23.04 -7.62
N ASP A 96 2.88 23.03 -8.95
CA ASP A 96 2.04 22.10 -9.72
C ASP A 96 2.70 20.69 -9.79
N SER A 97 3.02 20.13 -8.62
CA SER A 97 3.67 18.84 -8.48
C SER A 97 3.29 18.16 -7.16
N GLY A 98 2.90 16.89 -7.21
CA GLY A 98 2.55 16.10 -6.01
C GLY A 98 3.73 15.37 -5.37
N ASN A 99 3.56 14.92 -4.12
CA ASN A 99 4.54 14.13 -3.38
C ASN A 99 4.34 12.60 -3.49
N GLN A 100 3.51 12.13 -4.43
CA GLN A 100 3.13 10.72 -4.66
C GLN A 100 2.38 10.02 -3.51
N ILE A 101 2.06 10.74 -2.43
CA ILE A 101 1.22 10.26 -1.32
C ILE A 101 -0.06 11.10 -1.34
N THR A 102 -1.21 10.50 -1.66
CA THR A 102 -2.48 11.21 -1.54
C THR A 102 -2.87 11.37 -0.07
N ARG A 103 -3.78 12.29 0.23
CA ARG A 103 -4.34 12.43 1.59
C ARG A 103 -4.99 11.12 2.04
N GLU A 104 -5.62 10.41 1.12
CA GLU A 104 -6.24 9.11 1.35
C GLU A 104 -5.20 8.02 1.62
N ASP A 105 -4.03 8.05 0.96
CA ASP A 105 -2.92 7.14 1.25
C ASP A 105 -2.33 7.41 2.63
N PHE A 106 -2.16 8.69 3.00
CA PHE A 106 -1.71 9.10 4.33
C PHE A 106 -2.61 8.52 5.43
N ALA A 107 -3.94 8.58 5.25
CA ALA A 107 -4.91 8.03 6.19
C ALA A 107 -4.92 6.50 6.26
N LYS A 108 -4.32 5.79 5.29
CA LYS A 108 -4.40 4.32 5.16
C LYS A 108 -3.10 3.58 5.50
N GLY A 109 -2.10 4.26 6.03
CA GLY A 109 -0.82 3.64 6.40
C GLY A 109 0.40 4.16 5.65
N TYR A 110 0.31 5.33 5.01
CA TYR A 110 1.47 6.06 4.51
C TYR A 110 1.66 7.37 5.28
N ALA A 111 1.56 7.30 6.61
CA ALA A 111 1.59 8.45 7.51
C ALA A 111 3.03 8.81 7.91
N LEU A 112 3.62 9.76 7.20
CA LEU A 112 4.94 10.33 7.51
C LEU A 112 4.79 11.70 8.17
N TYR A 113 5.34 11.85 9.38
CA TYR A 113 5.26 13.09 10.15
C TYR A 113 6.54 13.90 9.99
N CYS A 114 6.40 15.10 9.44
CA CYS A 114 7.53 15.93 9.04
C CYS A 114 7.63 17.17 9.93
N PHE A 115 8.84 17.41 10.44
CA PHE A 115 9.18 18.56 11.27
C PHE A 115 10.36 19.29 10.65
N GLU A 116 10.20 20.59 10.46
CA GLU A 116 11.28 21.51 10.10
C GLU A 116 11.74 22.20 11.38
N LEU A 117 12.99 21.98 11.76
CA LEU A 117 13.58 22.48 13.00
C LEU A 117 14.23 23.85 12.77
N GLU A 118 14.68 24.10 11.55
CA GLU A 118 15.22 25.38 11.10
C GLU A 118 14.52 25.77 9.79
N PRO A 119 13.79 26.89 9.73
CA PRO A 119 13.17 27.34 8.48
C PRO A 119 14.24 27.75 7.47
N GLU A 120 14.19 27.17 6.28
CA GLU A 120 15.06 27.60 5.17
C GLU A 120 14.46 28.83 4.48
N PHE A 121 15.17 29.96 4.54
CA PHE A 121 14.74 31.18 3.84
C PHE A 121 15.35 31.24 2.42
N GLY A 122 14.52 31.02 1.40
CA GLY A 122 14.79 31.38 -0.01
C GLY A 122 15.23 30.24 -0.94
N GLU A 123 14.82 30.31 -2.21
CA GLU A 123 15.00 29.29 -3.27
C GLU A 123 16.46 29.01 -3.69
N SER A 124 17.48 29.49 -2.98
CA SER A 124 18.89 29.30 -3.36
C SER A 124 19.87 29.35 -2.18
N ALA A 125 19.44 29.02 -0.98
CA ALA A 125 20.30 29.16 0.18
C ALA A 125 21.24 27.93 0.32
N HIS A 126 22.36 27.95 -0.40
CA HIS A 126 23.58 27.21 -0.03
C HIS A 126 24.21 27.84 1.23
N TYR A 127 23.45 27.93 2.32
CA TYR A 127 23.98 28.40 3.59
C TYR A 127 24.68 27.23 4.29
N LEU A 128 25.85 27.49 4.85
CA LEU A 128 26.51 26.57 5.76
C LEU A 128 25.54 26.29 6.91
N THR A 129 24.96 25.08 6.97
CA THR A 129 24.13 24.67 8.09
C THR A 129 25.03 24.62 9.32
N LEU A 130 24.94 25.62 10.19
CA LEU A 130 25.67 25.61 11.46
C LEU A 130 25.26 24.35 12.22
N LEU A 131 26.22 23.48 12.51
CA LEU A 131 26.02 22.31 13.36
C LEU A 131 25.60 22.81 14.76
N LYS A 132 24.29 22.88 14.99
CA LYS A 132 23.75 23.23 16.30
C LYS A 132 23.70 21.97 17.15
N GLN A 133 24.24 22.07 18.35
CA GLN A 133 24.02 21.09 19.40
C GLN A 133 22.69 21.40 20.07
N GLY A 134 21.88 20.37 20.27
CA GLY A 134 20.57 20.51 20.91
C GLY A 134 20.00 19.15 21.21
N ASN A 135 19.27 19.07 22.33
CA ASN A 135 18.51 17.87 22.65
C ASN A 135 17.20 17.90 21.86
N VAL A 136 17.00 16.88 21.01
CA VAL A 136 15.76 16.69 20.26
C VAL A 136 14.93 15.63 20.99
N ARG A 137 13.75 16.01 21.46
CA ARG A 137 12.81 15.11 22.14
C ARG A 137 11.57 14.88 21.27
N LEU A 138 11.16 13.62 21.13
CA LEU A 138 9.88 13.24 20.55
C LEU A 138 8.88 12.90 21.64
N GLU A 139 7.68 13.46 21.54
CA GLU A 139 6.50 13.03 22.29
C GLU A 139 5.38 12.65 21.34
N ALA A 140 4.72 11.53 21.60
CA ALA A 140 3.58 11.08 20.83
C ALA A 140 2.57 10.36 21.74
N GLN A 141 1.28 10.47 21.41
CA GLN A 141 0.22 9.74 22.09
C GLN A 141 -0.65 9.01 21.09
N THR A 142 -0.90 7.72 21.32
CA THR A 142 -1.85 6.92 20.54
C THR A 142 -3.08 6.63 21.39
N THR A 143 -4.26 6.44 20.76
CA THR A 143 -5.29 5.65 21.42
C THR A 143 -4.85 4.20 21.46
N GLY A 144 -5.18 3.46 22.52
CA GLY A 144 -5.01 2.00 22.49
C GLY A 144 -5.68 1.42 21.25
N ASP A 145 -5.17 0.28 20.80
CA ASP A 145 -5.69 -0.35 19.60
C ASP A 145 -7.20 -0.59 19.77
N VAL A 146 -8.02 0.17 19.04
CA VAL A 146 -9.43 -0.16 18.86
C VAL A 146 -9.44 -1.28 17.82
N TRP A 147 -9.14 -2.48 18.29
CA TRP A 147 -9.34 -3.69 17.52
C TRP A 147 -10.85 -3.91 17.37
N TYR A 148 -11.40 -3.61 16.20
CA TYR A 148 -12.58 -4.34 15.77
C TYR A 148 -12.17 -5.81 15.63
N ASN A 149 -12.68 -6.69 16.50
CA ASN A 149 -12.45 -8.13 16.52
C ASN A 149 -12.87 -8.83 15.20
N GLY A 150 -12.08 -8.67 14.14
CA GLY A 150 -12.26 -9.40 12.88
C GLY A 150 -11.31 -8.92 11.78
N ASN A 151 -10.30 -9.74 11.47
CA ASN A 151 -9.52 -9.77 10.21
C ASN A 151 -9.38 -8.41 9.50
N SER A 152 -8.66 -7.44 10.09
CA SER A 152 -8.48 -6.11 9.47
C SER A 152 -7.35 -6.06 8.43
N HIS A 153 -6.37 -6.97 8.50
CA HIS A 153 -5.23 -7.00 7.56
C HIS A 153 -5.66 -7.15 6.09
N TYR A 154 -6.77 -7.85 5.84
CA TYR A 154 -7.27 -8.10 4.48
C TYR A 154 -8.30 -7.07 4.00
N ARG A 155 -8.55 -5.98 4.73
CA ARG A 155 -9.53 -4.94 4.33
C ARG A 155 -8.93 -3.85 3.45
N ASN A 156 -7.60 -3.77 3.36
CA ASN A 156 -6.94 -2.83 2.46
C ASN A 156 -6.97 -3.36 1.03
N ARG A 157 -7.96 -2.88 0.29
CA ARG A 157 -8.16 -3.18 -1.13
C ARG A 157 -7.03 -2.57 -1.96
N MET A 158 -6.38 -3.39 -2.80
CA MET A 158 -5.45 -2.85 -3.79
C MET A 158 -6.16 -1.96 -4.81
N ASN A 159 -5.53 -0.83 -5.14
CA ASN A 159 -5.96 0.07 -6.20
C ASN A 159 -5.24 -0.22 -7.53
N THR A 160 -5.73 0.40 -8.61
CA THR A 160 -5.18 0.22 -9.96
C THR A 160 -3.70 0.62 -10.07
N ASN A 161 -3.26 1.64 -9.34
CA ASN A 161 -1.86 2.09 -9.38
C ASN A 161 -0.93 1.09 -8.70
N GLN A 162 -1.32 0.54 -7.55
CA GLN A 162 -0.56 -0.51 -6.87
C GLN A 162 -0.39 -1.74 -7.75
N LEU A 163 -1.47 -2.20 -8.41
CA LEU A 163 -1.41 -3.30 -9.37
C LEU A 163 -0.48 -3.00 -10.55
N LYS A 164 -0.54 -1.79 -11.13
CA LYS A 164 0.34 -1.37 -12.22
C LYS A 164 1.81 -1.36 -11.78
N SER A 165 2.10 -0.90 -10.57
CA SER A 165 3.46 -0.89 -10.02
C SER A 165 4.03 -2.29 -9.93
N ILE A 166 3.26 -3.27 -9.40
CA ILE A 166 3.70 -4.68 -9.32
C ILE A 166 4.16 -5.21 -10.67
N PHE A 167 3.31 -5.07 -11.69
CA PHE A 167 3.63 -5.58 -13.02
C PHE A 167 4.80 -4.85 -13.67
N SER A 168 5.01 -3.58 -13.34
CA SER A 168 6.09 -2.76 -13.91
C SER A 168 7.46 -3.13 -13.37
N CYS A 169 7.54 -3.72 -12.18
CA CYS A 169 8.81 -4.12 -11.55
C CYS A 169 9.38 -5.45 -12.05
N ASP A 170 8.59 -6.30 -12.73
CA ASP A 170 9.06 -7.55 -13.33
C ASP A 170 9.01 -7.45 -14.86
N GLY A 171 10.14 -7.67 -15.52
CA GLY A 171 10.25 -7.51 -16.98
C GLY A 171 9.35 -8.44 -17.81
N ASP A 172 9.10 -9.66 -17.35
CA ASP A 172 8.20 -10.60 -18.04
C ASP A 172 6.74 -10.19 -17.86
N LEU A 173 6.38 -9.81 -16.63
CA LEU A 173 5.02 -9.35 -16.33
C LEU A 173 4.71 -8.04 -17.05
N LYS A 174 5.62 -7.07 -17.05
CA LYS A 174 5.48 -5.81 -17.80
C LYS A 174 5.21 -6.04 -19.28
N LYS A 175 5.83 -7.07 -19.87
CA LYS A 175 5.70 -7.40 -21.29
C LYS A 175 4.40 -8.14 -21.61
N ARG A 176 3.90 -8.97 -20.68
CA ARG A 176 2.80 -9.91 -20.94
C ARG A 176 1.49 -9.50 -20.28
N VAL A 177 1.50 -8.62 -19.29
CA VAL A 177 0.29 -8.06 -18.69
C VAL A 177 -0.02 -6.72 -19.36
N VAL A 178 -1.02 -6.70 -20.23
CA VAL A 178 -1.29 -5.52 -21.10
C VAL A 178 -2.06 -4.41 -20.41
N GLY A 179 -2.67 -4.68 -19.26
CA GLY A 179 -3.33 -3.63 -18.51
C GLY A 179 -4.33 -4.10 -17.48
N ILE A 180 -4.99 -3.09 -16.91
CA ILE A 180 -6.04 -3.21 -15.91
C ILE A 180 -7.19 -2.36 -16.43
N PHE A 181 -8.35 -2.97 -16.62
CA PHE A 181 -9.48 -2.36 -17.31
C PHE A 181 -10.73 -2.39 -16.44
N ALA A 182 -11.62 -1.42 -16.63
CA ALA A 182 -13.01 -1.60 -16.20
C ALA A 182 -13.74 -2.57 -17.15
N SER A 183 -14.87 -3.11 -16.73
CA SER A 183 -15.61 -4.11 -17.50
C SER A 183 -16.06 -3.65 -18.90
N ASP A 184 -16.23 -2.33 -19.08
CA ASP A 184 -16.59 -1.67 -20.35
C ASP A 184 -15.38 -1.17 -21.16
N GLN A 185 -14.16 -1.37 -20.66
CA GLN A 185 -12.91 -0.96 -21.30
C GLN A 185 -12.03 -2.13 -21.73
N ILE A 186 -12.57 -3.35 -21.74
CA ILE A 186 -11.81 -4.54 -22.11
C ILE A 186 -11.36 -4.42 -23.58
N PRO A 187 -10.06 -4.64 -23.89
CA PRO A 187 -9.52 -4.48 -25.23
C PRO A 187 -10.21 -5.39 -26.25
N LYS A 188 -10.54 -4.82 -27.42
CA LYS A 188 -11.15 -5.54 -28.53
C LYS A 188 -10.23 -6.63 -29.10
N ASN A 189 -8.92 -6.44 -29.11
CA ASN A 189 -7.99 -7.44 -29.61
C ASN A 189 -6.96 -7.75 -28.53
N VAL A 190 -6.91 -9.01 -28.10
CA VAL A 190 -5.92 -9.51 -27.13
C VAL A 190 -5.10 -10.59 -27.82
N ARG A 191 -3.77 -10.42 -27.83
CA ARG A 191 -2.84 -11.39 -28.41
C ARG A 191 -2.70 -12.62 -27.50
N GLU A 192 -2.19 -13.70 -28.05
CA GLU A 192 -1.77 -14.87 -27.28
C GLU A 192 -0.67 -14.53 -26.27
N LEU A 193 -0.51 -15.41 -25.27
CA LEU A 193 0.47 -15.29 -24.18
C LEU A 193 0.40 -13.96 -23.42
N THR A 194 -0.83 -13.46 -23.25
CA THR A 194 -1.12 -12.14 -22.69
C THR A 194 -2.12 -12.27 -21.55
N GLY A 195 -1.83 -11.60 -20.44
CA GLY A 195 -2.72 -11.46 -19.30
C GLY A 195 -3.24 -10.03 -19.12
N PHE A 196 -4.35 -9.88 -18.42
CA PHE A 196 -4.86 -8.58 -17.97
C PHE A 196 -5.83 -8.75 -16.82
N ILE A 197 -6.05 -7.68 -16.06
CA ILE A 197 -7.00 -7.65 -14.95
C ILE A 197 -8.21 -6.81 -15.36
N VAL A 198 -9.40 -7.23 -14.93
CA VAL A 198 -10.65 -6.52 -15.17
C VAL A 198 -11.37 -6.28 -13.85
N ASN A 199 -11.79 -5.04 -13.61
CA ASN A 199 -12.80 -4.75 -12.60
C ASN A 199 -14.17 -5.14 -13.14
N THR A 200 -14.99 -5.82 -12.35
CA THR A 200 -16.33 -6.27 -12.77
C THR A 200 -17.31 -5.11 -12.98
N ASP A 201 -17.04 -3.96 -12.36
CA ASP A 201 -17.81 -2.73 -12.55
C ASP A 201 -17.34 -1.96 -13.80
N PRO A 202 -18.22 -1.13 -14.40
CA PRO A 202 -17.84 -0.18 -15.45
C PRO A 202 -17.03 0.99 -14.86
N ILE A 203 -16.34 1.75 -15.72
CA ILE A 203 -15.48 2.87 -15.29
C ILE A 203 -16.23 3.95 -14.49
N SER A 204 -17.53 4.10 -14.72
CA SER A 204 -18.38 5.07 -14.02
C SER A 204 -18.72 4.67 -12.58
N LYS A 205 -18.31 3.48 -12.13
CA LYS A 205 -18.57 2.96 -10.78
C LYS A 205 -17.27 2.79 -10.00
N PRO A 206 -17.33 2.81 -8.65
CA PRO A 206 -16.14 2.74 -7.79
C PRO A 206 -15.38 1.41 -7.85
N GLY A 207 -15.89 0.40 -8.57
CA GLY A 207 -15.30 -0.91 -8.69
C GLY A 207 -15.83 -1.87 -7.61
N GLN A 208 -16.27 -3.08 -7.96
CA GLN A 208 -16.72 -4.09 -6.98
C GLN A 208 -15.72 -5.22 -6.77
N HIS A 209 -15.30 -5.89 -7.85
CA HIS A 209 -14.50 -7.10 -7.80
C HIS A 209 -13.45 -7.13 -8.91
N TRP A 210 -12.33 -7.81 -8.69
CA TRP A 210 -11.25 -7.93 -9.67
C TRP A 210 -11.13 -9.39 -10.13
N ILE A 211 -11.10 -9.58 -11.45
CA ILE A 211 -10.87 -10.88 -12.09
C ILE A 211 -9.69 -10.80 -13.06
N ALA A 212 -8.99 -11.91 -13.26
CA ALA A 212 -7.85 -11.98 -14.16
C ALA A 212 -8.20 -12.81 -15.40
N PHE A 213 -7.70 -12.38 -16.55
CA PHE A 213 -7.79 -13.13 -17.80
C PHE A 213 -6.40 -13.43 -18.34
N TYR A 214 -6.24 -14.59 -18.96
CA TYR A 214 -5.03 -14.97 -19.69
C TYR A 214 -5.39 -15.67 -20.99
N VAL A 215 -4.84 -15.20 -22.11
CA VAL A 215 -5.00 -15.84 -23.42
C VAL A 215 -3.77 -16.72 -23.66
N ASN A 216 -3.97 -18.03 -23.80
CA ASN A 216 -2.86 -18.97 -23.98
C ASN A 216 -2.33 -19.00 -25.43
N LYS A 217 -1.33 -19.84 -25.70
CA LYS A 217 -0.70 -19.96 -27.03
C LYS A 217 -1.67 -20.45 -28.11
N GLN A 218 -2.66 -21.25 -27.73
CA GLN A 218 -3.71 -21.79 -28.58
C GLN A 218 -4.87 -20.81 -28.78
N ARG A 219 -4.75 -19.57 -28.25
CA ARG A 219 -5.82 -18.57 -28.21
C ARG A 219 -7.07 -19.03 -27.46
N GLU A 220 -6.91 -19.90 -26.47
CA GLU A 220 -7.97 -20.24 -25.51
C GLU A 220 -7.92 -19.26 -24.35
N LEU A 221 -9.08 -18.95 -23.77
CA LEU A 221 -9.20 -17.99 -22.67
C LEU A 221 -9.21 -18.71 -21.31
N GLU A 222 -8.35 -18.28 -20.40
CA GLU A 222 -8.41 -18.65 -18.98
C GLU A 222 -8.97 -17.47 -18.19
N CYS A 223 -10.04 -17.71 -17.43
CA CYS A 223 -10.73 -16.75 -16.60
C CYS A 223 -10.54 -17.14 -15.14
N PHE A 224 -9.87 -16.29 -14.37
CA PHE A 224 -9.61 -16.54 -12.97
C PHE A 224 -10.42 -15.56 -12.11
N ASP A 225 -11.25 -16.11 -11.23
CA ASP A 225 -12.00 -15.40 -10.20
C ASP A 225 -11.77 -16.09 -8.85
N SER A 226 -11.20 -15.37 -7.89
CA SER A 226 -10.89 -15.91 -6.56
C SER A 226 -12.11 -16.41 -5.78
N TYR A 227 -13.32 -15.93 -6.10
CA TYR A 227 -14.57 -16.45 -5.54
C TYR A 227 -15.10 -17.71 -6.25
N GLY A 228 -14.53 -18.08 -7.40
CA GLY A 228 -14.96 -19.22 -8.20
C GLY A 228 -16.31 -19.00 -8.89
N ASN A 229 -16.67 -17.74 -9.17
CA ASN A 229 -17.94 -17.41 -9.81
C ASN A 229 -18.03 -17.95 -11.24
N SER A 230 -19.24 -18.39 -11.62
CA SER A 230 -19.53 -18.72 -13.01
C SER A 230 -19.67 -17.45 -13.86
N SER A 231 -19.51 -17.60 -15.17
CA SER A 231 -19.68 -16.51 -16.14
C SER A 231 -21.05 -15.84 -16.10
N ASP A 232 -22.06 -16.49 -15.51
CA ASP A 232 -23.43 -15.97 -15.43
C ASP A 232 -23.56 -14.78 -14.48
N LEU A 233 -22.61 -14.63 -13.55
CA LEU A 233 -22.60 -13.52 -12.58
C LEU A 233 -21.93 -12.25 -13.10
N TYR A 234 -21.28 -12.31 -14.27
CA TYR A 234 -20.58 -11.15 -14.83
C TYR A 234 -21.51 -10.20 -15.60
N SER A 235 -21.04 -8.96 -15.73
CA SER A 235 -21.70 -7.94 -16.55
C SER A 235 -21.78 -8.36 -18.02
N SER A 236 -22.74 -7.79 -18.75
CA SER A 236 -22.94 -8.06 -20.17
C SER A 236 -21.68 -7.81 -21.01
N SER A 237 -20.87 -6.80 -20.64
CA SER A 237 -19.61 -6.48 -21.31
C SER A 237 -18.58 -7.61 -21.18
N ILE A 238 -18.40 -8.16 -19.97
CA ILE A 238 -17.50 -9.30 -19.74
C ILE A 238 -18.03 -10.55 -20.44
N LYS A 239 -19.33 -10.82 -20.35
CA LYS A 239 -19.95 -11.96 -21.06
C LYS A 239 -19.76 -11.85 -22.57
N HIS A 240 -19.92 -10.65 -23.13
CA HIS A 240 -19.68 -10.41 -24.55
C HIS A 240 -18.22 -10.64 -24.92
N PHE A 241 -17.28 -10.23 -24.08
CA PHE A 241 -15.86 -10.50 -24.29
C PHE A 241 -15.54 -12.00 -24.31
N ILE A 242 -16.06 -12.76 -23.32
CA ILE A 242 -15.80 -14.20 -23.15
C ILE A 242 -16.32 -15.01 -24.35
N ARG A 243 -17.50 -14.65 -24.89
CA ARG A 243 -18.14 -15.33 -26.03
C ARG A 243 -17.35 -15.29 -27.34
N ARG A 244 -16.24 -14.56 -27.38
CA ARG A 244 -15.37 -14.43 -28.56
C ARG A 244 -14.31 -15.54 -28.65
N TYR A 245 -14.29 -16.44 -27.67
CA TYR A 245 -13.35 -17.53 -27.56
C TYR A 245 -14.12 -18.86 -27.57
N ASP A 246 -13.69 -19.79 -28.43
CA ASP A 246 -14.34 -21.11 -28.57
C ASP A 246 -14.14 -21.99 -27.33
N LYS A 247 -12.99 -21.81 -26.65
CA LYS A 247 -12.64 -22.55 -25.46
C LYS A 247 -12.26 -21.61 -24.33
N VAL A 248 -12.96 -21.76 -23.21
CA VAL A 248 -12.83 -20.94 -22.01
C VAL A 248 -12.70 -21.86 -20.80
N THR A 249 -11.70 -21.59 -19.95
CA THR A 249 -11.49 -22.34 -18.70
C THR A 249 -11.64 -21.41 -17.51
N PHE A 250 -12.42 -21.84 -16.51
CA PHE A 250 -12.57 -21.14 -15.24
C PHE A 250 -11.91 -21.96 -14.13
N ASN A 251 -11.44 -21.31 -13.07
CA ASN A 251 -11.23 -22.04 -11.82
C ASN A 251 -12.59 -22.48 -11.26
N ASN A 252 -12.66 -23.71 -10.76
CA ASN A 252 -13.90 -24.35 -10.30
C ASN A 252 -14.02 -24.41 -8.77
N LYS A 253 -13.11 -23.75 -8.05
CA LYS A 253 -13.11 -23.65 -6.59
C LYS A 253 -13.04 -22.20 -6.18
N ARG A 254 -13.83 -21.87 -5.16
CA ARG A 254 -13.64 -20.65 -4.36
C ARG A 254 -12.35 -20.78 -3.57
N LEU A 255 -11.54 -19.74 -3.60
CA LEU A 255 -10.23 -19.69 -2.95
C LEU A 255 -10.12 -18.61 -1.88
N GLN A 256 -10.97 -17.58 -1.94
CA GLN A 256 -10.90 -16.37 -1.11
C GLN A 256 -12.06 -16.29 -0.10
N GLY A 257 -11.78 -15.72 1.08
CA GLY A 257 -12.77 -15.35 2.09
C GLY A 257 -13.76 -14.27 1.63
N ASP A 258 -14.98 -14.26 2.16
CA ASP A 258 -16.08 -13.35 1.79
C ASP A 258 -15.88 -11.95 2.39
N LYS A 259 -15.15 -11.87 3.50
CA LYS A 259 -14.89 -10.64 4.24
C LYS A 259 -13.56 -9.97 3.88
N THR A 260 -12.84 -10.49 2.88
CA THR A 260 -11.50 -10.01 2.51
C THR A 260 -11.51 -9.24 1.19
N SER A 261 -10.62 -8.26 1.07
CA SER A 261 -10.45 -7.36 -0.07
C SER A 261 -9.19 -7.69 -0.89
N VAL A 262 -8.84 -8.97 -0.97
CA VAL A 262 -7.58 -9.45 -1.58
C VAL A 262 -7.71 -9.99 -3.00
N CYS A 263 -8.87 -9.85 -3.65
CA CYS A 263 -9.12 -10.37 -5.00
C CYS A 263 -8.11 -9.85 -6.04
N GLY A 264 -7.61 -8.61 -5.88
CA GLY A 264 -6.54 -8.07 -6.71
C GLY A 264 -5.22 -8.84 -6.55
N GLN A 265 -4.86 -9.23 -5.33
CA GLN A 265 -3.64 -9.97 -5.04
C GLN A 265 -3.71 -11.37 -5.64
N TYR A 266 -4.89 -12.00 -5.58
CA TYR A 266 -5.14 -13.28 -6.26
C TYR A 266 -4.97 -13.17 -7.78
N CYS A 267 -5.44 -12.08 -8.40
CA CYS A 267 -5.23 -11.85 -9.82
C CYS A 267 -3.73 -11.73 -10.17
N VAL A 268 -2.96 -11.02 -9.34
CA VAL A 268 -1.50 -10.90 -9.49
C VAL A 268 -0.83 -12.26 -9.38
N PHE A 269 -1.14 -13.03 -8.33
CA PHE A 269 -0.57 -14.35 -8.10
C PHE A 269 -0.86 -15.31 -9.27
N PHE A 270 -2.12 -15.34 -9.73
CA PHE A 270 -2.50 -16.14 -10.90
C PHE A 270 -1.69 -15.77 -12.14
N LEU A 271 -1.63 -14.48 -12.49
CA LEU A 271 -0.87 -14.03 -13.67
C LEU A 271 0.63 -14.31 -13.53
N TRP A 272 1.19 -14.16 -12.33
CA TRP A 272 2.57 -14.50 -12.04
C TRP A 272 2.85 -15.99 -12.28
N CYS A 273 2.05 -16.89 -11.70
CA CYS A 273 2.19 -18.33 -11.94
C CYS A 273 2.00 -18.70 -13.41
N ARG A 274 1.03 -18.08 -14.10
CA ARG A 274 0.80 -18.35 -15.53
C ARG A 274 1.98 -17.93 -16.39
N ILE A 275 2.54 -16.75 -16.14
CA ILE A 275 3.57 -16.15 -16.98
C ILE A 275 4.96 -16.71 -16.65
N LYS A 276 5.31 -16.80 -15.37
CA LYS A 276 6.66 -17.15 -14.90
C LYS A 276 6.84 -18.66 -14.81
N GLU A 277 5.89 -19.35 -14.18
CA GLU A 277 5.99 -20.80 -13.95
C GLU A 277 5.29 -21.64 -15.02
N ARG A 278 4.49 -21.00 -15.89
CA ARG A 278 3.74 -21.67 -16.97
C ARG A 278 2.78 -22.76 -16.50
N LEU A 279 2.30 -22.67 -15.25
CA LEU A 279 1.32 -23.61 -14.68
C LEU A 279 -0.07 -23.43 -15.28
N SER A 280 -0.88 -24.49 -15.41
CA SER A 280 -2.29 -24.32 -15.78
C SER A 280 -3.11 -23.75 -14.62
N ILE A 281 -4.27 -23.14 -14.91
CA ILE A 281 -5.21 -22.66 -13.87
C ILE A 281 -5.57 -23.74 -12.84
N VAL A 282 -5.65 -25.01 -13.27
CA VAL A 282 -5.89 -26.16 -12.38
C VAL A 282 -4.72 -26.34 -11.40
N LYS A 283 -3.48 -26.40 -11.90
CA LYS A 283 -2.27 -26.53 -11.06
C LYS A 283 -2.05 -25.33 -10.13
N ILE A 284 -2.49 -24.14 -10.54
CA ILE A 284 -2.48 -22.96 -9.66
C ILE A 284 -3.51 -23.14 -8.54
N GLY A 285 -4.72 -23.60 -8.86
CA GLY A 285 -5.77 -23.91 -7.89
C GLY A 285 -5.34 -24.98 -6.86
N GLU A 286 -4.51 -25.94 -7.26
CA GLU A 286 -3.95 -26.98 -6.37
C GLU A 286 -2.97 -26.45 -5.33
N ARG A 287 -2.46 -25.21 -5.49
CA ARG A 287 -1.60 -24.57 -4.47
C ARG A 287 -2.36 -24.04 -3.26
N PHE A 288 -3.69 -24.02 -3.35
CA PHE A 288 -4.57 -23.49 -2.32
C PHE A 288 -5.20 -24.60 -1.49
N THR A 289 -5.42 -24.29 -0.22
CA THR A 289 -6.10 -25.18 0.72
C THR A 289 -7.61 -24.92 0.71
N SER A 290 -8.37 -25.69 1.50
CA SER A 290 -9.78 -25.39 1.77
C SER A 290 -9.98 -24.26 2.79
N ASP A 291 -8.91 -23.82 3.46
CA ASP A 291 -8.93 -22.74 4.45
C ASP A 291 -8.71 -21.40 3.75
N TYR A 292 -9.77 -20.60 3.70
CA TYR A 292 -9.76 -19.31 3.02
C TYR A 292 -8.87 -18.28 3.71
N ASP A 293 -8.74 -18.32 5.04
CA ASP A 293 -7.91 -17.36 5.77
C ASP A 293 -6.42 -17.66 5.53
N LEU A 294 -6.03 -18.94 5.46
CA LEU A 294 -4.68 -19.34 5.07
C LEU A 294 -4.37 -18.97 3.62
N ASN A 295 -5.33 -19.16 2.71
CA ASN A 295 -5.15 -18.78 1.32
C ASN A 295 -5.01 -17.26 1.16
N ASP A 296 -5.88 -16.48 1.83
CA ASP A 296 -5.86 -15.02 1.79
C ASP A 296 -4.52 -14.47 2.33
N ARG A 297 -3.99 -15.08 3.41
CA ARG A 297 -2.66 -14.78 3.95
C ARG A 297 -1.56 -15.05 2.92
N PHE A 298 -1.54 -16.27 2.39
CA PHE A 298 -0.51 -16.71 1.45
C PHE A 298 -0.39 -15.78 0.23
N VAL A 299 -1.51 -15.38 -0.36
CA VAL A 299 -1.51 -14.51 -1.54
C VAL A 299 -1.14 -13.07 -1.19
N PHE A 300 -1.62 -12.58 -0.04
CA PHE A 300 -1.27 -11.26 0.45
C PHE A 300 0.24 -11.13 0.66
N ASP A 301 0.84 -12.08 1.36
CA ASP A 301 2.28 -12.13 1.65
C ASP A 301 3.08 -12.23 0.34
N PHE A 302 2.68 -13.14 -0.55
CA PHE A 302 3.32 -13.30 -1.86
C PHE A 302 3.40 -11.99 -2.66
N VAL A 303 2.31 -11.22 -2.70
CA VAL A 303 2.27 -9.97 -3.48
C VAL A 303 3.07 -8.87 -2.80
N ASN A 304 3.01 -8.79 -1.47
CA ASN A 304 3.79 -7.81 -0.72
C ASN A 304 5.30 -8.04 -0.84
N ASP A 305 5.75 -9.29 -0.81
CA ASP A 305 7.15 -9.65 -1.06
C ASP A 305 7.66 -9.12 -2.41
N LYS A 306 6.79 -9.09 -3.43
CA LYS A 306 7.12 -8.57 -4.76
C LYS A 306 7.07 -7.04 -4.83
N LEU A 307 6.19 -6.40 -4.05
CA LEU A 307 6.11 -4.93 -3.94
C LEU A 307 7.33 -4.33 -3.22
N SER A 308 7.87 -5.03 -2.22
CA SER A 308 9.04 -4.58 -1.44
C SER A 308 10.32 -4.42 -2.28
N GLN A 309 10.41 -5.08 -3.45
CA GLN A 309 11.56 -4.95 -4.35
C GLN A 309 11.55 -3.66 -5.20
N CYS A 310 10.44 -2.90 -5.21
CA CYS A 310 10.24 -1.78 -6.12
C CYS A 310 10.61 -0.39 -5.57
N VAL A 311 10.84 -0.24 -4.27
CA VAL A 311 10.96 1.07 -3.61
C VAL A 311 12.30 1.19 -2.88
N MET A 312 13.35 1.46 -3.64
CA MET A 312 14.64 1.91 -3.09
C MET A 312 15.04 3.18 -3.82
N LEU A 313 15.16 4.28 -3.07
CA LEU A 313 15.96 5.50 -3.28
C LEU A 313 15.20 6.72 -2.72
N VAL A 314 15.62 7.26 -1.56
CA VAL A 314 15.95 8.67 -1.27
C VAL A 314 16.61 8.73 0.12
N GLU A 315 17.83 9.25 0.22
CA GLU A 315 18.51 9.59 1.49
C GLU A 315 18.15 11.00 1.96
N GLN A 316 17.53 11.10 3.15
CA GLN A 316 17.61 12.23 4.09
C GLN A 316 17.43 11.64 5.50
N SER A 317 17.80 12.37 6.56
CA SER A 317 17.78 11.91 7.97
C SER A 317 16.41 11.35 8.39
N GLN A 318 16.20 10.06 8.17
CA GLN A 318 14.96 9.33 8.41
C GLN A 318 15.03 8.62 9.75
N ILE A 319 13.99 8.75 10.57
CA ILE A 319 13.83 7.95 11.78
C ILE A 319 12.67 6.98 11.59
N CYS A 320 13.01 5.69 11.60
CA CYS A 320 12.06 4.60 11.70
C CYS A 320 11.86 4.19 13.16
N ILE A 321 10.60 4.27 13.61
CA ILE A 321 10.19 3.87 14.96
C ILE A 321 9.33 2.62 14.84
N SER A 322 9.83 1.50 15.35
CA SER A 322 9.09 0.25 15.40
C SER A 322 8.16 0.22 16.60
N LYS A 323 6.89 -0.14 16.38
CA LYS A 323 5.90 -0.34 17.45
C LYS A 323 5.27 -1.71 17.31
N ASN A 324 5.22 -2.47 18.41
CA ASN A 324 4.50 -3.74 18.45
C ASN A 324 2.99 -3.47 18.49
N LYS A 325 2.24 -4.23 17.70
CA LYS A 325 0.77 -4.32 17.80
C LYS A 325 0.39 -5.01 19.11
N CYS A 326 -0.71 -4.58 19.74
CA CYS A 326 -1.24 -5.27 20.93
C CYS A 326 -1.91 -6.59 20.62
#